data_AF-A0A7X7MY57-F1
#
_entry.id   AF-A0A7X7MY57-F1
#
_cell.length_a   1.000
_cell.length_b   1.000
_cell.length_c   1.000
_cell.angle_alpha   90.00
_cell.angle_beta   90.00
_cell.angle_gamma   90.00
#
_symmetry.space_group_name_H-M   'P 1'
#
loop_
_entity.id
_entity.type
_entity.pdbx_description
1 polymer ?
#
loop_
_entity_poly.entity_id
_entity_poly.type
_entity_poly.pdbx_seq_one_letter_code
_entity_poly.pdbx_strand_id
1 'polypeptide(L)' 'MMLKTAVIFDSCLGSILSYNEKKEAIFEDYYLPDGFFIFYASDKGDMLQNRLLKTCDSQAKGALRQYKEEIASKSHNCNI' A
#
# COMPACT_ATOMS: atom_id res chain seq x y z
N MET A 1 -17.03 17.98 -12.26
CA MET A 1 -16.57 17.66 -10.90
C MET A 1 -15.13 17.20 -11.01
N MET A 2 -14.19 17.87 -10.35
CA MET A 2 -12.77 17.51 -10.39
C MET A 2 -12.50 16.44 -9.32
N LEU A 3 -11.84 15.34 -9.69
CA LEU A 3 -11.43 14.32 -8.72
C LEU A 3 -10.23 14.85 -7.93
N LYS A 4 -10.31 14.81 -6.60
CA LYS A 4 -9.18 15.08 -5.70
C LYS A 4 -8.65 13.75 -5.15
N THR A 5 -7.33 13.59 -5.10
CA THR A 5 -6.65 12.43 -4.52
C THR A 5 -5.71 12.91 -3.43
N ALA A 6 -5.86 12.37 -2.21
CA ALA A 6 -4.95 12.60 -1.10
C ALA A 6 -4.09 11.35 -0.85
N VAL A 7 -2.85 11.55 -0.41
CA VAL A 7 -1.89 10.47 -0.13
C VAL A 7 -1.32 10.70 1.27
N ILE A 8 -1.31 9.64 2.09
CA ILE A 8 -0.70 9.63 3.42
C ILE A 8 0.69 9.01 3.30
N PHE A 9 1.69 9.70 3.85
CA PHE A 9 3.10 9.27 3.84
C PHE A 9 3.55 8.81 5.23
N ASP A 10 4.73 8.20 5.32
CA ASP A 10 5.29 7.74 6.59
C ASP A 10 5.54 8.88 7.60
N SER A 11 5.82 10.09 7.12
CA SER A 11 5.95 11.30 7.94
C SER A 11 4.67 11.65 8.70
N CYS A 12 3.51 11.14 8.27
CA CYS A 12 2.23 11.28 8.96
C CYS A 12 2.04 10.28 10.12
N LEU A 13 3.06 9.48 10.46
CA LEU A 13 2.98 8.46 11.53
C LEU A 13 2.43 9.03 12.85
N GLY A 14 2.87 10.24 13.23
CA GLY A 14 2.40 10.91 14.45
C GLY A 14 0.91 11.29 14.41
N SER A 15 0.33 11.48 13.24
CA SER A 15 -1.08 11.89 13.05
C SER A 15 -2.04 10.71 12.92
N ILE A 16 -1.56 9.46 12.81
CA ILE A 16 -2.41 8.27 12.63
C ILE A 16 -3.50 8.18 13.71
N LEU A 17 -3.14 8.43 14.99
CA LEU A 17 -4.12 8.42 16.07
C LEU A 17 -5.19 9.50 15.88
N SER A 18 -4.76 10.73 15.56
CA SER A 18 -5.67 11.85 15.30
C SER A 18 -6.60 11.59 14.11
N TYR A 19 -6.12 10.93 13.07
CA TYR A 19 -6.93 10.53 11.90
C TYR A 19 -7.96 9.46 12.27
N ASN A 20 -7.56 8.43 13.00
CA ASN A 20 -8.46 7.36 13.44
C ASN A 20 -9.56 7.86 14.39
N GLU A 21 -9.22 8.83 15.25
CA GLU A 21 -10.18 9.50 16.14
C GLU A 21 -10.98 10.62 15.45
N LYS A 22 -10.70 10.89 14.16
CA LYS A 22 -11.28 11.99 13.37
C LYS A 22 -11.12 13.37 14.02
N LYS A 23 -10.05 13.56 14.79
CA LYS A 23 -9.67 14.86 15.37
C LYS A 23 -8.96 15.75 14.36
N GLU A 24 -8.30 15.14 13.38
CA GLU A 24 -7.57 15.80 12.31
C GLU A 24 -8.07 15.28 10.96
N ALA A 25 -8.23 16.17 9.97
CA ALA A 25 -8.57 15.78 8.61
C ALA A 25 -7.32 15.25 7.89
N ILE A 26 -7.50 14.29 6.99
CA ILE A 26 -6.43 13.74 6.15
C ILE A 26 -5.98 14.79 5.12
N PHE A 27 -6.95 15.54 4.58
CA PHE A 27 -6.73 16.57 3.58
C PHE A 27 -7.91 17.55 3.60
N GLU A 28 -7.67 18.86 3.69
CA GLU A 28 -8.74 19.88 3.78
C GLU A 28 -9.79 19.51 4.87
N ASP A 29 -11.03 19.26 4.48
CA ASP A 29 -12.16 18.84 5.32
C ASP A 29 -12.49 17.34 5.20
N TYR A 30 -11.62 16.55 4.55
CA TYR A 30 -11.78 15.11 4.37
C TYR A 30 -11.20 14.34 5.56
N TYR A 31 -12.09 13.82 6.40
CA TYR A 31 -11.75 12.93 7.52
C TYR A 31 -11.78 11.46 7.11
N LEU A 32 -11.18 10.59 7.94
CA LEU A 32 -11.26 9.15 7.73
C LEU A 32 -12.73 8.68 7.76
N PRO A 33 -13.20 7.91 6.77
CA PRO A 33 -14.59 7.44 6.73
C PRO A 33 -14.93 6.51 7.91
N ASP A 34 -16.22 6.40 8.23
CA ASP A 34 -16.69 5.46 9.25
C ASP A 34 -16.33 4.00 8.91
N GLY A 35 -15.90 3.25 9.92
CA GLY A 35 -15.49 1.85 9.78
C GLY A 35 -14.08 1.64 9.22
N PHE A 36 -13.34 2.71 8.90
CA PHE A 36 -11.95 2.63 8.47
C PHE A 36 -11.00 2.93 9.61
N PHE A 37 -9.84 2.28 9.58
CA PHE A 37 -8.73 2.48 10.50
C PHE A 37 -7.41 2.42 9.75
N ILE A 38 -6.49 3.30 10.11
CA ILE A 38 -5.12 3.34 9.62
C ILE A 38 -4.23 2.66 10.66
N PHE A 39 -3.40 1.72 10.22
CA PHE A 39 -2.40 1.05 11.04
C PHE A 39 -1.01 1.26 10.45
N TYR A 40 -0.04 1.55 11.31
CA TYR A 40 1.36 1.54 10.90
C TYR A 40 1.88 0.11 10.78
N ALA A 41 2.56 -0.18 9.67
CA ALA A 41 3.26 -1.43 9.44
C ALA A 41 4.70 -1.16 8.96
N SER A 42 5.60 -2.04 9.39
CA SER A 42 7.02 -2.06 9.00
C SER A 42 7.44 -3.50 8.70
N ASP A 43 8.34 -3.66 7.74
CA ASP A 43 9.03 -4.92 7.43
C ASP A 43 9.82 -5.50 8.61
N LYS A 44 10.17 -4.69 9.63
CA LYS A 44 10.89 -5.13 10.82
C LYS A 44 10.00 -5.64 11.96
N GLY A 45 8.70 -5.33 11.93
CA GLY A 45 7.77 -5.74 13.00
C GLY A 45 7.21 -7.16 12.82
N ASP A 46 6.51 -7.67 13.85
CA ASP A 46 5.90 -9.01 13.84
C ASP A 46 4.41 -9.04 14.25
N MET A 47 3.74 -7.89 14.32
CA MET A 47 2.29 -7.86 14.52
C MET A 47 1.55 -8.24 13.24
N LEU A 48 0.23 -8.44 13.34
CA LEU A 48 -0.62 -8.89 12.23
C LEU A 48 -0.46 -8.01 10.99
N GLN A 49 -0.46 -6.69 11.13
CA GLN A 49 -0.31 -5.75 10.02
C GLN A 49 1.07 -5.82 9.36
N ASN A 50 2.13 -6.11 10.14
CA ASN A 50 3.48 -6.32 9.60
C ASN A 50 3.57 -7.62 8.80
N ARG A 51 2.93 -8.69 9.29
CA ARG A 51 2.85 -9.96 8.57
C ARG A 51 2.06 -9.81 7.27
N LEU A 52 0.94 -9.10 7.30
CA LEU A 52 0.17 -8.77 6.11
C LEU A 52 1.03 -8.01 5.08
N LEU A 53 1.76 -6.98 5.50
CA LEU A 53 2.68 -6.24 4.64
C LEU A 53 3.72 -7.16 3.98
N LYS A 54 4.38 -8.03 4.76
CA LYS A 54 5.37 -8.99 4.24
C LYS A 54 4.75 -9.99 3.27
N THR A 55 3.54 -10.47 3.54
CA THR A 55 2.81 -11.37 2.64
C THR A 55 2.49 -10.67 1.32
N CYS A 56 1.96 -9.45 1.36
CA CYS A 56 1.69 -8.66 0.15
C CYS A 56 2.96 -8.44 -0.68
N ASP A 57 4.07 -8.05 -0.06
CA ASP A 57 5.37 -7.86 -0.73
C ASP A 57 5.87 -9.15 -1.39
N SER A 58 5.79 -10.28 -0.68
CA SER A 58 6.19 -11.59 -1.22
C SER A 58 5.35 -11.99 -2.44
N GLN A 59 4.03 -11.82 -2.38
CA GLN A 59 3.12 -12.11 -3.49
C GLN A 59 3.40 -11.19 -4.69
N ALA A 60 3.60 -9.89 -4.45
CA ALA A 60 3.92 -8.93 -5.51
C ALA A 60 5.25 -9.25 -6.22
N LYS A 61 6.28 -9.63 -5.46
CA LYS A 61 7.57 -10.08 -6.02
C LYS A 61 7.42 -11.35 -6.84
N GLY A 62 6.62 -12.30 -6.37
CA GLY A 62 6.29 -13.53 -7.11
C GLY A 62 5.64 -13.23 -8.46
N ALA A 63 4.58 -12.41 -8.46
CA ALA A 63 3.88 -12.01 -9.67
C ALA A 63 4.78 -11.26 -10.65
N LEU A 64 5.61 -10.33 -10.17
CA LEU A 64 6.55 -9.59 -11.00
C LEU A 64 7.60 -10.51 -11.65
N ARG A 65 8.09 -11.52 -10.92
CA ARG A 65 9.02 -12.51 -11.46
C ARG A 65 8.36 -13.32 -12.58
N GLN A 66 7.16 -13.83 -12.35
CA GLN A 66 6.41 -14.59 -13.37
C GLN A 66 6.18 -13.75 -14.63
N TYR A 67 5.74 -12.50 -14.47
CA TYR A 67 5.56 -11.57 -15.59
C TYR A 67 6.84 -11.36 -16.40
N LYS A 68 8.00 -11.21 -15.74
CA LYS A 68 9.30 -11.07 -16.42
C LYS A 68 9.70 -12.33 -17.18
N GLU A 69 9.47 -13.52 -16.61
CA GLU A 69 9.75 -14.81 -17.25
C GLU A 69 8.86 -15.04 -18.48
N GLU A 70 7.58 -14.67 -18.41
CA GLU A 70 6.65 -14.71 -19.55
C GLU A 70 7.07 -13.78 -20.69
N ILE A 71 7.56 -12.58 -20.37
CA ILE A 71 8.08 -11.66 -21.39
C ILE A 71 9.35 -12.24 -22.03
N ALA A 72 10.28 -12.75 -21.23
CA ALA A 72 11.54 -13.31 -21.72
C ALA A 72 11.31 -14.52 -22.65
N SER A 73 10.41 -15.42 -22.26
CA SER A 73 10.05 -16.60 -23.07
C SER A 73 9.35 -16.24 -24.38
N LYS A 74 8.44 -15.25 -24.38
CA LYS A 74 7.82 -14.74 -25.61
C LYS A 74 8.83 -14.09 -26.56
N SER A 75 9.80 -13.37 -26.02
CA SER A 75 10.86 -12.74 -26.82
C SER A 75 11.82 -13.74 -27.46
N HIS A 76 12.01 -14.93 -26.88
CA HIS A 76 12.78 -16.02 -27.50
C HIS A 76 12.03 -16.70 -28.64
N ASN A 77 10.69 -16.84 -28.53
CA ASN A 77 9.87 -17.52 -29.54
C ASN A 77 9.55 -16.68 -30.80
N CYS A 78 9.88 -15.38 -30.82
CA CYS A 78 9.72 -14.53 -32.01
C CYS A 78 10.97 -14.49 -32.92
N ASN A 79 12.06 -15.18 -32.56
CA ASN A 79 13.33 -15.17 -33.30
C ASN A 79 13.62 -16.49 -34.03
N ILE A 80 12.60 -17.31 -34.31
CA ILE A 80 12.70 -18.55 -35.11
C ILE A 80 11.87 -18.38 -36.39
#